data_AF-G3XQ52-F1
#
_entry.id   AF-G3XQ52-F1
#
_cell.length_a   1.000
_cell.length_b   1.000
_cell.length_c   1.000
_cell.angle_alpha   90.00
_cell.angle_beta   90.00
_cell.angle_gamma   90.00
#
_symmetry.space_group_name_H-M   'P 1'
#
loop_
_entity.id
_entity.type
_entity.pdbx_description
1 polymer ?
#
loop_
_entity_poly.entity_id
_entity_poly.type
_entity_poly.pdbx_seq_one_letter_code
_entity_poly.pdbx_strand_id
1 'polypeptide(L)'
;NLLEKFRQLLENYNNLKSDYEEEKEAREKYKRMARGQERNPFVLVLVDGDGYLFKEHLLKAGADGGITAARILNDSIRELLHDRLGHQADQCRVMSLARSGIVGQEARSLSPFTASFTRAEDLFDFVDAGDKKEGADYKIREMFRLFADNSQCKHIFFAGCHDSAANFHSEYERLGLPVRELPALFMSTPIGGTGSPSNHTPSLSTSSRPICKHFQKVCVWKSMCHRLHVN
;
A
#
# COMPACT_ATOMS: atom_id res chain seq x y z
N ASN A 1 21.90 -16.13 -68.97
CA ASN A 1 20.60 -15.59 -69.41
C ASN A 1 20.26 -14.37 -68.55
N LEU A 2 20.08 -13.19 -69.17
CA LEU A 2 19.84 -11.92 -68.47
C LEU A 2 18.41 -11.81 -67.91
N LEU A 3 17.45 -12.42 -68.61
CA LEU A 3 16.03 -12.48 -68.19
C LEU A 3 15.84 -13.21 -66.86
N GLU A 4 16.57 -14.32 -66.66
CA GLU A 4 16.53 -15.09 -65.41
C GLU A 4 16.98 -14.25 -64.20
N LYS A 5 18.08 -13.52 -64.38
CA LYS A 5 18.63 -12.62 -63.35
C LYS A 5 17.67 -11.49 -63.02
N PHE A 6 16.98 -10.94 -64.03
CA PHE A 6 16.00 -9.88 -63.84
C PHE A 6 14.76 -10.40 -63.08
N ARG A 7 14.31 -11.62 -63.39
CA ARG A 7 13.19 -12.28 -62.70
C ARG A 7 13.52 -12.52 -61.22
N GLN A 8 14.71 -13.03 -60.93
CA GLN A 8 15.19 -13.21 -59.55
C GLN A 8 15.30 -11.89 -58.78
N LEU A 9 15.76 -10.83 -59.42
CA LEU A 9 15.88 -9.53 -58.76
C LEU A 9 14.51 -8.94 -58.39
N LEU A 10 13.52 -9.08 -59.27
CA LEU A 10 12.12 -8.68 -59.01
C LEU A 10 11.50 -9.46 -57.87
N GLU A 11 11.74 -10.77 -57.81
CA GLU A 11 11.24 -11.64 -56.75
C GLU A 11 11.86 -11.27 -55.40
N ASN A 12 13.17 -11.06 -55.35
CA ASN A 12 13.87 -10.60 -54.15
C ASN A 12 13.40 -9.22 -53.70
N TYR A 13 13.16 -8.30 -54.63
CA TYR A 13 12.64 -6.97 -54.31
C TYR A 13 11.24 -7.05 -53.71
N ASN A 14 10.35 -7.86 -54.28
CA ASN A 14 8.99 -8.03 -53.77
C ASN A 14 8.99 -8.68 -52.38
N ASN A 15 9.83 -9.69 -52.15
CA ASN A 15 9.99 -10.31 -50.84
C ASN A 15 10.52 -9.30 -49.82
N LEU A 16 11.59 -8.57 -50.15
CA LEU A 16 12.16 -7.56 -49.27
C LEU A 16 11.17 -6.43 -48.96
N LYS A 17 10.33 -6.05 -49.94
CA LYS A 17 9.28 -5.07 -49.75
C LYS A 17 8.19 -5.59 -48.80
N SER A 18 7.77 -6.85 -48.96
CA SER A 18 6.81 -7.51 -48.08
C SER A 18 7.34 -7.57 -46.64
N ASP A 19 8.57 -8.05 -46.45
CA ASP A 19 9.21 -8.14 -45.13
C ASP A 19 9.33 -6.75 -44.47
N TYR A 20 9.69 -5.73 -45.25
CA TYR A 20 9.75 -4.36 -44.76
C TYR A 20 8.39 -3.81 -44.32
N GLU A 21 7.33 -4.09 -45.09
CA GLU A 21 5.97 -3.67 -44.75
C GLU A 21 5.48 -4.36 -43.47
N GLU A 22 5.73 -5.66 -43.31
CA GLU A 22 5.39 -6.42 -42.11
C GLU A 22 6.14 -5.92 -40.86
N GLU A 23 7.46 -5.72 -40.95
CA GLU A 23 8.26 -5.21 -39.84
C GLU A 23 7.84 -3.78 -39.45
N LYS A 24 7.50 -2.94 -40.42
CA LYS A 24 6.98 -1.59 -40.18
C LYS A 24 5.64 -1.66 -39.44
N GLU A 25 4.71 -2.51 -39.86
CA GLU A 25 3.43 -2.70 -39.18
C GLU A 25 3.59 -3.25 -37.76
N ALA A 26 4.46 -4.25 -37.58
CA ALA A 26 4.78 -4.81 -36.27
C ALA A 26 5.34 -3.73 -35.33
N ARG A 27 6.24 -2.89 -35.83
CA ARG A 27 6.83 -1.78 -35.06
C ARG A 27 5.81 -0.70 -34.73
N GLU A 28 4.91 -0.34 -35.64
CA GLU A 28 3.84 0.61 -35.37
C GLU A 28 2.84 0.06 -34.35
N LYS A 29 2.48 -1.22 -34.46
CA LYS A 29 1.64 -1.94 -33.49
C LYS A 29 2.28 -1.95 -32.10
N TYR A 30 3.57 -2.27 -32.02
CA TYR A 30 4.33 -2.24 -30.77
C TYR A 30 4.36 -0.84 -30.15
N LYS A 31 4.62 0.20 -30.95
CA LYS A 31 4.57 1.61 -30.48
C LYS A 31 3.19 2.02 -29.96
N ARG A 32 2.11 1.59 -30.63
CA ARG A 32 0.73 1.86 -30.18
C ARG A 32 0.42 1.14 -28.87
N MET A 33 0.82 -0.11 -28.75
CA MET A 33 0.66 -0.91 -27.53
C MET A 33 1.45 -0.32 -26.35
N ALA A 34 2.72 0.06 -26.58
CA ALA A 34 3.57 0.68 -25.57
C ALA A 34 2.98 2.01 -25.06
N ARG A 35 2.50 2.88 -25.97
CA ARG A 35 1.82 4.13 -25.59
C ARG A 35 0.50 3.92 -24.83
N GLY A 36 -0.16 2.78 -25.03
CA GLY A 36 -1.37 2.42 -24.28
C GLY A 36 -1.07 2.09 -22.82
N GLN A 37 0.07 1.44 -22.56
CA GLN A 37 0.48 1.03 -21.21
C GLN A 37 0.98 2.19 -20.33
N GLU A 38 1.40 3.31 -20.90
CA GLU A 38 1.85 4.48 -20.13
C GLU A 38 0.71 5.45 -19.74
N ARG A 39 -0.53 5.20 -20.19
CA ARG A 39 -1.66 6.06 -19.84
C ARG A 39 -2.05 5.84 -18.38
N ASN A 40 -2.31 6.93 -17.66
CA ASN A 40 -2.78 6.94 -16.27
C ASN A 40 -1.83 6.23 -15.29
N PRO A 41 -0.56 6.69 -15.17
CA PRO A 41 0.32 6.15 -14.15
C PRO A 41 -0.29 6.40 -12.77
N PHE A 42 -0.05 5.49 -11.84
CA PHE A 42 -0.51 5.62 -10.46
C PHE A 42 0.51 5.05 -9.50
N VAL A 43 0.35 5.41 -8.24
CA VAL A 43 1.05 4.78 -7.13
C VAL A 43 0.05 4.15 -6.19
N LEU A 44 0.45 3.04 -5.59
CA LEU A 44 -0.36 2.30 -4.65
C LEU A 44 0.16 2.52 -3.23
N VAL A 45 -0.74 2.77 -2.29
CA VAL A 45 -0.47 2.88 -0.87
C VAL A 45 -1.25 1.80 -0.16
N LEU A 46 -0.55 0.84 0.42
CA LEU A 46 -1.14 -0.26 1.18
C LEU A 46 -1.00 0.05 2.66
N VAL A 47 -2.11 0.21 3.37
CA VAL A 47 -2.11 0.50 4.80
C VAL A 47 -2.65 -0.70 5.57
N ASP A 48 -1.80 -1.29 6.41
CA ASP A 48 -2.21 -2.25 7.43
C ASP A 48 -2.76 -1.50 8.65
N GLY A 49 -4.07 -1.35 8.69
CA GLY A 49 -4.79 -0.70 9.78
C GLY A 49 -4.94 -1.58 11.03
N ASP A 50 -4.50 -2.84 11.03
CA ASP A 50 -4.45 -3.66 12.26
C ASP A 50 -3.14 -3.41 13.02
N GLY A 51 -2.02 -3.34 12.31
CA GLY A 51 -0.70 -3.07 12.88
C GLY A 51 -0.31 -1.59 12.97
N TYR A 52 -0.93 -0.72 12.17
CA TYR A 52 -0.52 0.68 12.02
C TYR A 52 -1.71 1.64 12.06
N LEU A 53 -2.17 1.91 13.30
CA LEU A 53 -3.38 2.69 13.57
C LEU A 53 -3.21 4.19 13.28
N PHE A 54 -4.27 4.80 12.73
CA PHE A 54 -4.39 6.25 12.62
C PHE A 54 -4.39 6.92 14.00
N LYS A 55 -3.94 8.17 14.06
CA LYS A 55 -3.91 8.93 15.31
C LYS A 55 -5.28 9.01 15.97
N GLU A 56 -5.27 8.94 17.30
CA GLU A 56 -6.48 8.93 18.12
C GLU A 56 -7.37 10.15 17.87
N HIS A 57 -6.79 11.35 17.74
CA HIS A 57 -7.58 12.56 17.50
C HIS A 57 -8.29 12.54 16.13
N LEU A 58 -7.69 11.89 15.13
CA LEU A 58 -8.33 11.68 13.82
C LEU A 58 -9.46 10.67 13.94
N LEU A 59 -9.23 9.53 14.61
CA LEU A 59 -10.27 8.52 14.82
C LEU A 59 -11.47 9.08 15.61
N LYS A 60 -11.21 9.84 16.69
CA LYS A 60 -12.25 10.47 17.53
C LYS A 60 -13.03 11.57 16.81
N ALA A 61 -12.42 12.24 15.84
CA ALA A 61 -13.09 13.27 15.04
C ALA A 61 -14.06 12.68 13.99
N GLY A 62 -14.17 11.35 13.87
CA GLY A 62 -15.15 10.69 13.00
C GLY A 62 -15.00 11.16 11.56
N ALA A 63 -16.04 11.77 11.00
CA ALA A 63 -16.08 12.20 9.60
C ALA A 63 -15.00 13.23 9.25
N ASP A 64 -14.80 14.26 10.09
CA ASP A 64 -13.78 15.29 9.84
C ASP A 64 -12.37 14.70 9.95
N GLY A 65 -12.22 13.74 10.86
CA GLY A 65 -11.00 12.98 11.04
C GLY A 65 -10.60 12.15 9.84
N GLY A 66 -11.55 11.45 9.22
CA GLY A 66 -11.29 10.63 8.03
C GLY A 66 -10.91 11.49 6.81
N ILE A 67 -11.60 12.62 6.61
CA ILE A 67 -11.24 13.59 5.55
C ILE A 67 -9.82 14.13 5.78
N THR A 68 -9.51 14.52 7.01
CA THR A 68 -8.20 15.06 7.37
C THR A 68 -7.10 14.01 7.20
N ALA A 69 -7.35 12.77 7.63
CA ALA A 69 -6.42 11.66 7.48
C ALA A 69 -6.11 11.36 6.01
N ALA A 70 -7.12 11.33 5.14
CA ALA A 70 -6.93 11.11 3.71
C ALA A 70 -6.08 12.21 3.06
N ARG A 71 -6.33 13.48 3.40
CA ARG A 71 -5.55 14.62 2.91
C ARG A 71 -4.09 14.55 3.35
N ILE A 72 -3.86 14.34 4.66
CA ILE A 72 -2.49 14.19 5.20
C ILE A 72 -1.75 13.05 4.49
N LEU A 73 -2.42 11.91 4.25
CA LEU A 73 -1.83 10.79 3.53
C LEU A 73 -1.48 11.17 2.09
N ASN A 74 -2.41 11.77 1.35
CA ASN A 74 -2.20 12.17 -0.04
C ASN A 74 -1.05 13.17 -0.16
N ASP A 75 -1.04 14.22 0.67
CA ASP A 75 0.00 15.25 0.66
C ASP A 75 1.37 14.65 0.98
N SER A 76 1.45 13.80 2.01
CA SER A 76 2.69 13.12 2.38
C SER A 76 3.20 12.24 1.23
N ILE A 77 2.32 11.45 0.62
CA ILE A 77 2.71 10.57 -0.49
C ILE A 77 3.15 11.38 -1.71
N ARG A 78 2.49 12.51 -2.01
CA ARG A 78 2.90 13.40 -3.10
C ARG A 78 4.29 13.98 -2.89
N GLU A 79 4.60 14.43 -1.67
CA GLU A 79 5.95 14.88 -1.32
C GLU A 79 6.98 13.76 -1.56
N LEU A 80 6.70 12.55 -1.09
CA LEU A 80 7.57 11.39 -1.31
C LEU A 80 7.73 11.03 -2.79
N LEU A 81 6.69 11.22 -3.59
CA LEU A 81 6.76 11.00 -5.03
C LEU A 81 7.60 12.05 -5.73
N HIS A 82 7.47 13.32 -5.38
CA HIS A 82 8.29 14.38 -5.97
C HIS A 82 9.77 14.14 -5.71
N ASP A 83 10.14 13.72 -4.50
CA ASP A 83 11.52 13.33 -4.15
C ASP A 83 12.08 12.22 -5.06
N ARG A 84 11.23 11.32 -5.56
CA ARG A 84 11.64 10.08 -6.26
C ARG A 84 11.49 10.16 -7.77
N LEU A 85 10.41 10.77 -8.26
CA LEU A 85 9.99 10.79 -9.66
C LEU A 85 10.06 12.20 -10.26
N GLY A 86 10.33 13.24 -9.46
CA GLY A 86 10.37 14.63 -9.92
C GLY A 86 9.05 15.05 -10.56
N HIS A 87 9.11 15.64 -11.77
CA HIS A 87 7.91 16.11 -12.49
C HIS A 87 6.93 15.00 -12.91
N GLN A 88 7.37 13.72 -12.91
CA GLN A 88 6.49 12.61 -13.25
C GLN A 88 5.49 12.30 -12.12
N ALA A 89 5.75 12.79 -10.91
CA ALA A 89 4.84 12.65 -9.77
C ALA A 89 3.47 13.29 -10.03
N ASP A 90 3.41 14.43 -10.72
CA ASP A 90 2.16 15.16 -11.03
C ASP A 90 1.21 14.37 -11.93
N GLN A 91 1.76 13.46 -12.73
CA GLN A 91 0.99 12.62 -13.65
C GLN A 91 0.44 11.38 -12.93
N CYS A 92 0.98 11.04 -11.75
CA CYS A 92 0.61 9.85 -11.00
C CYS A 92 -0.64 10.11 -10.14
N ARG A 93 -1.61 9.22 -10.25
CA ARG A 93 -2.75 9.16 -9.32
C ARG A 93 -2.34 8.40 -8.06
N VAL A 94 -2.77 8.86 -6.88
CA VAL A 94 -2.51 8.14 -5.61
C VAL A 94 -3.71 7.24 -5.32
N MET A 95 -3.48 5.93 -5.24
CA MET A 95 -4.48 4.94 -4.83
C MET A 95 -4.12 4.43 -3.45
N SER A 96 -5.06 4.47 -2.50
CA SER A 96 -4.83 4.01 -1.13
C SER A 96 -5.81 2.92 -0.75
N LEU A 97 -5.31 1.81 -0.22
CA LEU A 97 -6.11 0.71 0.30
C LEU A 97 -5.75 0.50 1.78
N ALA A 98 -6.58 1.08 2.66
CA ALA A 98 -6.47 0.86 4.10
C ALA A 98 -7.32 -0.32 4.52
N ARG A 99 -6.77 -1.22 5.33
CA ARG A 99 -7.47 -2.44 5.76
C ARG A 99 -7.35 -2.69 7.24
N SER A 100 -8.46 -2.94 7.91
CA SER A 100 -8.47 -3.35 9.32
C SER A 100 -9.62 -4.32 9.58
N GLY A 101 -9.43 -5.24 10.52
CA GLY A 101 -10.46 -6.15 11.00
C GLY A 101 -11.42 -5.48 11.99
N ILE A 102 -12.39 -4.72 11.47
CA ILE A 102 -13.31 -3.95 12.31
C ILE A 102 -14.60 -4.72 12.52
N VAL A 103 -14.98 -5.01 13.78
CA VAL A 103 -16.15 -5.88 14.06
C VAL A 103 -17.00 -5.32 15.19
N GLY A 104 -18.33 -5.52 15.12
CA GLY A 104 -19.25 -5.20 16.21
C GLY A 104 -19.39 -3.71 16.48
N GLN A 105 -19.36 -3.31 17.76
CA GLN A 105 -19.53 -1.89 18.13
C GLN A 105 -18.40 -1.00 17.63
N GLU A 106 -17.21 -1.56 17.43
CA GLU A 106 -16.06 -0.87 16.86
C GLU A 106 -16.37 -0.39 15.43
N ALA A 107 -16.98 -1.26 14.61
CA ALA A 107 -17.39 -0.94 13.24
C ALA A 107 -18.37 0.22 13.19
N ARG A 108 -19.33 0.23 14.12
CA ARG A 108 -20.29 1.34 14.22
C ARG A 108 -19.60 2.64 14.60
N SER A 109 -18.69 2.61 15.57
CA SER A 109 -17.97 3.80 16.03
C SER A 109 -16.98 4.36 15.00
N LEU A 110 -16.34 3.51 14.21
CA LEU A 110 -15.37 3.90 13.18
C LEU A 110 -16.01 4.20 11.83
N SER A 111 -17.26 3.79 11.60
CA SER A 111 -17.94 4.00 10.31
C SER A 111 -17.94 5.44 9.79
N PRO A 112 -18.10 6.51 10.62
CA PRO A 112 -18.00 7.88 10.10
C PRO A 112 -16.59 8.21 9.61
N PHE A 113 -15.56 7.70 10.30
CA PHE A 113 -14.16 7.87 9.90
C PHE A 113 -13.84 7.11 8.62
N THR A 114 -14.15 5.81 8.56
CA THR A 114 -13.80 4.98 7.39
C THR A 114 -14.54 5.43 6.14
N ALA A 115 -15.83 5.73 6.24
CA ALA A 115 -16.62 6.22 5.11
C ALA A 115 -16.14 7.58 4.61
N SER A 116 -15.76 8.48 5.51
CA SER A 116 -15.27 9.82 5.15
C SER A 116 -13.86 9.81 4.58
N PHE A 117 -12.99 8.90 5.05
CA PHE A 117 -11.67 8.65 4.46
C PHE A 117 -11.81 8.16 3.01
N THR A 118 -12.63 7.14 2.76
CA THR A 118 -12.87 6.59 1.42
C THR A 118 -13.36 7.66 0.43
N ARG A 119 -14.32 8.50 0.84
CA ARG A 119 -14.89 9.52 -0.05
C ARG A 119 -14.07 10.82 -0.17
N ALA A 120 -12.97 10.96 0.58
CA ALA A 120 -12.19 12.20 0.60
C ALA A 120 -11.31 12.34 -0.65
N GLU A 121 -10.85 11.23 -1.22
CA GLU A 121 -10.01 11.16 -2.42
C GLU A 121 -10.54 10.06 -3.35
N ASP A 122 -10.58 10.31 -4.65
CA ASP A 122 -11.28 9.44 -5.63
C ASP A 122 -10.81 7.99 -5.70
N LEU A 123 -9.58 7.70 -5.27
CA LEU A 123 -8.96 6.37 -5.32
C LEU A 123 -8.56 5.85 -3.94
N PHE A 124 -9.19 6.38 -2.88
CA PHE A 124 -8.94 5.93 -1.53
C PHE A 124 -10.08 5.00 -1.11
N ASP A 125 -9.72 3.83 -0.60
CA ASP A 125 -10.66 2.89 -0.03
C ASP A 125 -10.20 2.44 1.35
N PHE A 126 -11.12 2.49 2.30
CA PHE A 126 -11.01 1.80 3.58
C PHE A 126 -11.86 0.53 3.54
N VAL A 127 -11.22 -0.63 3.63
CA VAL A 127 -11.84 -1.95 3.48
C VAL A 127 -11.76 -2.74 4.78
N ASP A 128 -12.91 -3.17 5.28
CA ASP A 128 -12.97 -4.12 6.40
C ASP A 128 -12.38 -5.49 5.98
N ALA A 129 -11.40 -5.96 6.76
CA ALA A 129 -10.75 -7.25 6.57
C ALA A 129 -11.49 -8.40 7.25
N GLY A 130 -12.52 -8.10 8.05
CA GLY A 130 -13.29 -9.06 8.83
C GLY A 130 -12.59 -9.49 10.11
N ASP A 131 -13.13 -10.49 10.78
CA ASP A 131 -12.70 -10.97 12.10
C ASP A 131 -11.54 -11.98 12.07
N LYS A 132 -11.05 -12.34 10.88
CA LYS A 132 -9.92 -13.27 10.74
C LYS A 132 -8.64 -12.60 11.23
N LYS A 133 -7.98 -13.26 12.19
CA LYS A 133 -6.59 -12.97 12.56
C LYS A 133 -5.75 -13.05 11.28
N GLU A 134 -5.05 -11.95 10.92
CA GLU A 134 -4.25 -11.80 9.69
C GLU A 134 -5.07 -11.60 8.38
N GLY A 135 -6.36 -11.24 8.48
CA GLY A 135 -7.21 -10.96 7.32
C GLY A 135 -6.67 -9.81 6.46
N ALA A 136 -6.17 -8.74 7.10
CA ALA A 136 -5.56 -7.60 6.43
C ALA A 136 -4.27 -8.01 5.69
N ASP A 137 -3.40 -8.77 6.35
CA ASP A 137 -2.11 -9.23 5.80
C ASP A 137 -2.27 -10.01 4.49
N TYR A 138 -3.20 -10.98 4.47
CA TYR A 138 -3.44 -11.77 3.26
C TYR A 138 -3.88 -10.88 2.10
N LYS A 139 -4.81 -9.97 2.36
CA LYS A 139 -5.34 -9.04 1.37
C LYS A 139 -4.26 -8.08 0.86
N ILE A 140 -3.43 -7.53 1.74
CA ILE A 140 -2.32 -6.63 1.39
C ILE A 140 -1.29 -7.36 0.52
N ARG A 141 -0.93 -8.59 0.89
CA ARG A 141 0.03 -9.41 0.14
C ARG A 141 -0.44 -9.68 -1.30
N GLU A 142 -1.71 -10.02 -1.47
CA GLU A 142 -2.26 -10.27 -2.81
C GLU A 142 -2.42 -8.99 -3.62
N MET A 143 -2.78 -7.85 -2.99
CA MET A 143 -2.78 -6.55 -3.68
C MET A 143 -1.38 -6.14 -4.12
N PHE A 144 -0.37 -6.34 -3.28
CA PHE A 144 1.02 -6.10 -3.65
C PHE A 144 1.40 -6.93 -4.88
N ARG A 145 1.15 -8.24 -4.86
CA ARG A 145 1.45 -9.14 -6.00
C ARG A 145 0.73 -8.72 -7.28
N LEU A 146 -0.55 -8.36 -7.18
CA LEU A 146 -1.35 -7.94 -8.32
C LEU A 146 -0.80 -6.67 -8.99
N PHE A 147 -0.30 -5.72 -8.21
CA PHE A 147 0.15 -4.42 -8.71
C PHE A 147 1.66 -4.29 -8.91
N ALA A 148 2.46 -5.21 -8.37
CA ALA A 148 3.92 -5.22 -8.56
C ALA A 148 4.31 -5.41 -10.03
N ASP A 149 3.56 -6.24 -10.76
CA ASP A 149 3.81 -6.50 -12.19
C ASP A 149 2.99 -5.57 -13.12
N ASN A 150 2.28 -4.58 -12.57
CA ASN A 150 1.48 -3.64 -13.35
C ASN A 150 2.34 -2.47 -13.84
N SER A 151 2.52 -2.34 -15.16
CA SER A 151 3.36 -1.30 -15.76
C SER A 151 2.86 0.14 -15.54
N GLN A 152 1.59 0.34 -15.19
CA GLN A 152 1.03 1.64 -14.79
C GLN A 152 1.32 1.99 -13.33
N CYS A 153 1.58 0.99 -12.47
CA CYS A 153 1.94 1.19 -11.07
C CYS A 153 3.42 1.59 -10.98
N LYS A 154 3.69 2.86 -10.71
CA LYS A 154 5.06 3.40 -10.69
C LYS A 154 5.73 3.24 -9.33
N HIS A 155 4.94 3.15 -8.26
CA HIS A 155 5.46 2.90 -6.93
C HIS A 155 4.41 2.23 -6.03
N ILE A 156 4.89 1.43 -5.07
CA ILE A 156 4.06 0.86 -4.01
C ILE A 156 4.65 1.30 -2.67
N PHE A 157 3.86 2.01 -1.88
CA PHE A 157 4.14 2.34 -0.48
C PHE A 157 3.41 1.35 0.42
N PHE A 158 4.06 0.92 1.48
CA PHE A 158 3.46 0.08 2.50
C PHE A 158 3.56 0.79 3.86
N ALA A 159 2.42 1.04 4.49
CA ALA A 159 2.32 1.60 5.82
C ALA A 159 1.80 0.50 6.75
N GLY A 160 2.69 -0.10 7.52
CA GLY A 160 2.38 -1.23 8.39
C GLY A 160 3.43 -1.41 9.47
N CYS A 161 3.06 -2.05 10.58
CA CYS A 161 3.99 -2.40 11.63
C CYS A 161 3.65 -3.80 12.16
N HIS A 162 4.56 -4.77 11.96
CA HIS A 162 4.50 -6.06 12.62
C HIS A 162 5.39 -6.06 13.87
N ASP A 163 5.11 -6.94 14.84
CA ASP A 163 5.64 -7.06 16.23
C ASP A 163 7.19 -7.08 16.38
N SER A 164 7.96 -6.84 15.32
CA SER A 164 9.41 -6.74 15.33
C SER A 164 9.93 -5.63 14.41
N ALA A 165 9.41 -4.39 14.59
CA ALA A 165 9.82 -3.20 13.83
C ALA A 165 11.35 -3.04 13.69
N ALA A 166 12.14 -3.43 14.70
CA ALA A 166 13.60 -3.39 14.67
C ALA A 166 14.24 -4.41 13.70
N ASN A 167 13.71 -5.64 13.61
CA ASN A 167 14.21 -6.64 12.66
C ASN A 167 13.70 -6.38 11.25
N PHE A 168 12.46 -5.91 11.14
CA PHE A 168 11.82 -5.60 9.86
C PHE A 168 12.59 -4.46 9.16
N HIS A 169 12.91 -3.36 9.84
CA HIS A 169 13.66 -2.23 9.25
C HIS A 169 14.99 -2.65 8.62
N SER A 170 15.76 -3.52 9.29
CA SER A 170 17.05 -4.00 8.79
C SER A 170 16.95 -4.79 7.49
N GLU A 171 15.83 -5.48 7.26
CA GLU A 171 15.60 -6.24 6.04
C GLU A 171 15.23 -5.32 4.86
N TYR A 172 14.43 -4.27 5.09
CA TYR A 172 14.15 -3.25 4.07
C TYR A 172 15.40 -2.44 3.71
N GLU A 173 16.20 -2.05 4.71
CA GLU A 173 17.50 -1.40 4.47
C GLU A 173 18.45 -2.30 3.65
N ARG A 174 18.53 -3.59 3.99
CA ARG A 174 19.32 -4.57 3.22
C ARG A 174 18.85 -4.69 1.77
N LEU A 175 17.55 -4.57 1.53
CA LEU A 175 16.95 -4.59 0.19
C LEU A 175 17.01 -3.21 -0.50
N GLY A 176 17.57 -2.19 0.14
CA GLY A 176 17.64 -0.82 -0.38
C GLY A 176 16.27 -0.13 -0.50
N LEU A 177 15.27 -0.62 0.24
CA LEU A 177 13.92 -0.06 0.26
C LEU A 177 13.86 1.07 1.28
N PRO A 178 13.55 2.32 0.87
CA PRO A 178 13.52 3.45 1.77
C PRO A 178 12.33 3.36 2.73
N VAL A 179 12.61 3.52 4.02
CA VAL A 179 11.61 3.57 5.10
C VAL A 179 11.48 5.00 5.59
N ARG A 180 10.25 5.48 5.78
CA ARG A 180 9.96 6.79 6.37
C ARG A 180 8.76 6.68 7.31
N GLU A 181 8.78 7.46 8.38
CA GLU A 181 7.64 7.58 9.28
C GLU A 181 6.66 8.65 8.79
N LEU A 182 5.37 8.41 9.05
CA LEU A 182 4.31 9.42 8.86
C LEU A 182 3.70 9.77 10.22
N PRO A 183 4.47 10.42 11.13
CA PRO A 183 4.07 10.65 12.50
C PRO A 183 2.95 11.68 12.60
N ALA A 184 2.55 12.36 11.53
CA ALA A 184 1.37 13.21 11.50
C ALA A 184 0.07 12.39 11.43
N LEU A 185 0.13 11.18 10.86
CA LEU A 185 -1.03 10.39 10.46
C LEU A 185 -1.23 9.15 11.34
N PHE A 186 -0.14 8.43 11.61
CA PHE A 186 -0.19 7.18 12.37
C PHE A 186 0.35 7.36 13.78
N MET A 187 -0.08 6.47 14.68
CA MET A 187 0.48 6.38 16.02
C MET A 187 1.95 5.95 15.93
N SER A 188 2.84 6.61 16.67
CA SER A 188 4.23 6.19 16.78
C SER A 188 4.30 4.83 17.46
N THR A 189 4.79 3.81 16.75
CA THR A 189 5.25 2.58 17.38
C THR A 189 6.63 2.85 17.98
N PRO A 190 6.88 2.53 19.27
CA PRO A 190 8.20 2.74 19.86
C PRO A 190 9.26 1.96 19.07
N ILE A 191 10.15 2.67 18.39
CA ILE A 191 11.37 2.12 17.82
C ILE A 191 12.30 1.78 19.00
N GLY A 192 12.50 0.49 19.26
CA GLY A 192 13.61 -0.06 20.04
C GLY A 192 14.02 0.70 21.31
N GLY A 193 13.44 0.35 22.46
CA GLY A 193 14.09 0.59 23.75
C GLY A 193 15.28 -0.36 23.91
N THR A 194 16.48 0.22 23.97
CA THR A 194 17.78 -0.39 24.22
C THR A 194 17.76 -1.57 25.21
N GLY A 195 18.43 -2.66 24.85
CA GLY A 195 18.61 -3.82 25.72
C GLY A 195 19.45 -3.52 26.97
N SER A 196 19.14 -4.26 28.04
CA SER A 196 20.09 -4.68 29.06
C SER A 196 19.84 -6.17 29.35
N PRO A 197 20.90 -6.99 29.54
CA PRO A 197 20.75 -8.41 29.78
C PRO A 197 20.47 -8.66 31.26
N SER A 198 19.33 -9.28 31.58
CA SER A 198 19.12 -9.87 32.90
C SER A 198 18.59 -11.28 32.74
N ASN A 199 19.47 -12.24 33.04
CA ASN A 199 19.13 -13.61 33.39
C ASN A 199 18.03 -13.60 34.46
N HIS A 200 16.81 -14.01 34.12
CA HIS A 200 15.87 -14.54 35.11
C HIS A 200 14.96 -15.62 34.50
N THR A 201 14.89 -16.70 35.27
CA THR A 201 14.09 -17.93 35.24
C THR A 201 12.62 -17.73 34.83
N PRO A 202 11.92 -18.76 34.32
CA PRO A 202 10.55 -18.62 33.84
C PRO A 202 9.58 -18.61 35.03
N SER A 203 9.05 -17.44 35.38
CA SER A 203 7.85 -17.34 36.22
C SER A 203 6.61 -17.37 35.32
N LEU A 204 5.78 -18.38 35.53
CA LEU A 204 4.47 -18.54 34.92
C LEU A 204 3.52 -17.43 35.43
N SER A 205 3.43 -16.30 34.74
CA SER A 205 2.40 -15.29 34.98
C SER A 205 1.31 -15.40 33.92
N THR A 206 0.21 -16.06 34.26
CA THR A 206 -1.05 -15.99 33.51
C THR A 206 -1.67 -14.60 33.70
N SER A 207 -1.19 -13.61 32.94
CA SER A 207 -1.85 -12.31 32.81
C SER A 207 -2.79 -12.40 31.60
N SER A 208 -4.09 -12.66 31.82
CA SER A 208 -5.10 -12.45 30.79
C SER A 208 -5.04 -11.00 30.29
N ARG A 209 -5.02 -10.77 28.98
CA ARG A 209 -5.03 -9.41 28.44
C ARG A 209 -6.41 -8.79 28.72
N PRO A 210 -6.50 -7.58 29.30
CA PRO A 210 -7.78 -7.00 29.73
C PRO A 210 -8.73 -6.79 28.55
N ILE A 211 -9.98 -7.25 28.72
CA ILE A 211 -11.04 -7.14 27.72
C ILE A 211 -11.78 -5.82 27.94
N CYS A 212 -11.89 -4.99 26.91
CA CYS A 212 -12.66 -3.75 26.99
C CYS A 212 -14.16 -4.06 27.01
N LYS A 213 -14.91 -3.59 28.02
CA LYS A 213 -16.38 -3.82 28.11
C LYS A 213 -17.17 -3.27 26.92
N HIS A 214 -16.66 -2.23 26.26
CA HIS A 214 -17.33 -1.61 25.12
C HIS A 214 -17.11 -2.38 23.82
N PHE A 215 -15.87 -2.84 23.59
CA PHE A 215 -15.48 -3.55 22.37
C PHE A 215 -15.56 -5.08 22.49
N GLN A 216 -15.76 -5.60 23.71
CA GLN A 216 -15.86 -7.04 24.04
C GLN A 216 -14.71 -7.90 23.50
N LYS A 217 -13.54 -7.28 23.28
CA LYS A 217 -12.30 -7.91 22.81
C LYS A 217 -11.11 -7.43 23.65
N VAL A 218 -9.99 -8.13 23.50
CA VAL A 218 -8.69 -7.71 24.06
C VAL A 218 -8.40 -6.28 23.63
N CYS A 219 -8.26 -5.39 24.61
CA CYS A 219 -8.09 -3.97 24.34
C CYS A 219 -6.72 -3.70 23.71
N VAL A 220 -6.70 -3.41 22.41
CA VAL A 220 -5.49 -2.99 21.68
C VAL A 220 -4.93 -1.68 22.23
N TRP A 221 -5.79 -0.87 22.86
CA TRP A 221 -5.47 0.42 23.46
C TRP A 221 -4.96 0.36 24.91
N LYS A 222 -4.83 -0.83 25.53
CA LYS A 222 -4.28 -1.07 26.90
C LYS A 222 -4.62 0.03 27.93
N SER A 223 -3.63 0.77 28.44
CA SER A 223 -3.76 1.83 29.46
C SER A 223 -4.38 3.13 28.94
N MET A 224 -4.59 3.26 27.63
CA MET A 224 -5.11 4.46 26.97
C MET A 224 -6.60 4.37 26.65
N CYS A 225 -7.26 3.27 27.02
CA CYS A 225 -8.69 3.12 26.82
C CYS A 225 -9.48 3.72 28.01
N HIS A 226 -10.25 4.78 27.73
CA HIS A 226 -11.10 5.48 28.71
C HIS A 226 -12.37 4.68 29.13
N ARG A 227 -12.50 3.42 28.75
CA ARG A 227 -13.66 2.56 29.04
C ARG A 227 -13.28 1.50 30.08
N LEU A 228 -14.29 0.95 30.77
CA LEU A 228 -14.08 -0.10 31.77
C LEU A 228 -13.49 -1.37 31.14
N HIS A 229 -12.44 -1.91 31.76
CA HIS A 229 -11.83 -3.20 31.40
C HIS A 229 -12.20 -4.25 32.44
N VAL A 230 -12.30 -5.50 31.99
CA VAL A 230 -12.43 -6.67 32.88
C VAL A 230 -11.19 -7.54 32.66
N ASN A 231 -10.61 -8.02 33.77
CA ASN A 231 -9.51 -8.98 33.74
C ASN A 231 -10.01 -10.38 33.35
#